data_AF-A0A4U9HXK5-F1
#
_entry.id   AF-A0A4U9HXK5-F1
#
_cell.length_a   1.000
_cell.length_b   1.000
_cell.length_c   1.000
_cell.angle_alpha   90.00
_cell.angle_beta   90.00
_cell.angle_gamma   90.00
#
_symmetry.space_group_name_H-M   'P 1'
#
loop_
_entity.id
_entity.type
_entity.pdbx_description
1 polymer ?
#
loop_
_entity_poly.entity_id
_entity_poly.type
_entity_poly.pdbx_seq_one_letter_code
_entity_poly.pdbx_strand_id
1 'polypeptide(L)'
;MKRIAIAERPDWQAKAAEFGFNFHTMYGEPYWREDAYYQFTLAQIEEIESVTEELHQMCLQVVEKVVASDELMAKFRIPKHTWEFVRSSWRTNAPSLYSRLDLAYDGVNPPKLLENNADTPTSLYEAAFFQWIWLEDQINAGKLDPQADQYNSLQEKLIERFAS
;
A
#
# COMPACT_ATOMS: atom_id res chain seq x y z
N MET A 1 0.49 -3.23 -17.34
CA MET A 1 1.42 -2.32 -16.67
C MET A 1 2.44 -1.85 -17.68
N LYS A 2 2.63 -0.54 -17.84
CA LYS A 2 3.61 0.04 -18.76
C LYS A 2 4.39 1.15 -18.05
N ARG A 3 5.71 1.02 -17.97
CA ARG A 3 6.58 2.09 -17.46
C ARG A 3 6.73 3.16 -18.53
N ILE A 4 6.43 4.41 -18.19
CA ILE A 4 6.56 5.57 -19.06
C ILE A 4 7.57 6.53 -18.42
N ALA A 5 8.59 6.93 -19.18
CA ALA A 5 9.52 7.96 -18.74
C ALA A 5 8.86 9.35 -18.80
N ILE A 6 9.15 10.20 -17.83
CA ILE A 6 8.65 11.56 -17.74
C ILE A 6 9.72 12.46 -17.12
N ALA A 7 9.67 13.75 -17.42
CA ALA A 7 10.55 14.71 -16.76
C ALA A 7 10.10 14.91 -15.30
N GLU A 8 11.06 14.90 -14.38
CA GLU A 8 10.84 15.26 -12.99
C GLU A 8 10.33 16.71 -12.90
N ARG A 9 9.48 17.01 -11.91
CA ARG A 9 9.04 18.39 -11.69
C ARG A 9 10.23 19.23 -11.21
N PRO A 10 10.50 20.42 -11.76
CA PRO A 10 11.72 21.17 -11.44
C PRO A 10 11.83 21.60 -9.97
N ASP A 11 10.70 21.66 -9.26
CA ASP A 11 10.56 22.09 -7.88
C ASP A 11 10.18 20.96 -6.91
N TRP A 12 10.29 19.69 -7.33
CA TRP A 12 9.78 18.55 -6.54
C TRP A 12 10.39 18.45 -5.15
N GLN A 13 11.68 18.78 -4.99
CA GLN A 13 12.39 18.77 -3.71
C GLN A 13 11.92 19.90 -2.78
N ALA A 14 11.65 21.08 -3.34
CA ALA A 14 11.12 22.20 -2.58
C ALA A 14 9.70 21.89 -2.10
N LYS A 15 8.86 21.31 -2.97
CA LYS A 15 7.53 20.80 -2.59
C LYS A 15 7.63 19.69 -1.54
N ALA A 16 8.55 18.74 -1.71
CA ALA A 16 8.77 17.67 -0.73
C ALA A 16 9.08 18.25 0.66
N ALA A 17 9.97 19.25 0.74
CA ALA A 17 10.27 19.95 1.99
C ALA A 17 9.06 20.73 2.55
N GLU A 18 8.32 21.45 1.70
CA GLU A 18 7.10 22.19 2.09
C GLU A 18 6.06 21.28 2.74
N PHE A 19 5.86 20.09 2.18
CA PHE A 19 4.89 19.11 2.68
C PHE A 19 5.47 18.14 3.73
N GLY A 20 6.70 18.37 4.20
CA GLY A 20 7.32 17.59 5.28
C GLY A 20 7.87 16.21 4.87
N PHE A 21 8.00 15.93 3.57
CA PHE A 21 8.58 14.69 3.03
C PHE A 21 10.11 14.69 3.11
N ASN A 22 10.66 14.82 4.31
CA ASN A 22 12.11 15.00 4.54
C ASN A 22 12.98 13.77 4.22
N PHE A 23 12.37 12.64 3.91
CA PHE A 23 13.05 11.38 3.62
C PHE A 23 12.97 10.97 2.14
N HIS A 24 12.68 11.93 1.27
CA HIS A 24 12.68 11.75 -0.19
C HIS A 24 14.06 11.33 -0.77
N THR A 25 15.14 11.58 -0.02
CA THR A 25 16.51 11.14 -0.31
C THR A 25 17.10 10.56 0.97
N MET A 26 17.57 9.31 0.91
CA MET A 26 18.16 8.62 2.06
C MET A 26 19.58 8.19 1.72
N TYR A 27 20.52 8.47 2.61
CA TYR A 27 21.93 8.06 2.45
C TYR A 27 22.60 8.52 1.14
N GLY A 28 22.13 9.62 0.56
CA GLY A 28 22.61 10.14 -0.74
C GLY A 28 21.94 9.54 -1.96
N GLU A 29 21.03 8.58 -1.78
CA GLU A 29 20.28 7.93 -2.86
C GLU A 29 18.80 8.39 -2.89
N PRO A 30 18.20 8.52 -4.07
CA PRO A 30 16.78 8.92 -4.19
C PRO A 30 15.88 7.80 -3.67
N TYR A 31 15.08 8.11 -2.66
CA TYR A 31 14.01 7.24 -2.16
C TYR A 31 12.73 7.43 -2.99
N TRP A 32 12.38 8.69 -3.27
CA TRP A 32 11.32 9.06 -4.20
C TRP A 32 11.91 9.38 -5.57
N ARG A 33 11.22 8.94 -6.64
CA ARG A 33 11.67 9.11 -8.03
C ARG A 33 10.51 9.61 -8.89
N GLU A 34 10.77 10.63 -9.71
CA GLU A 34 9.77 11.20 -10.64
C GLU A 34 10.12 11.00 -12.12
N ASP A 35 11.19 10.25 -12.41
CA ASP A 35 11.70 10.01 -13.77
C ASP A 35 10.80 9.09 -14.60
N ALA A 36 9.84 8.43 -13.96
CA ALA A 36 8.87 7.58 -14.62
C ALA A 36 7.61 7.37 -13.78
N TYR A 37 6.54 6.95 -14.45
CA TYR A 37 5.33 6.42 -13.82
C TYR A 37 4.91 5.11 -14.49
N TYR A 38 4.03 4.37 -13.83
CA TYR A 38 3.45 3.14 -14.35
C TYR A 38 1.99 3.36 -14.74
N GLN A 39 1.69 3.14 -16.02
CA GLN A 39 0.34 3.16 -16.54
C GLN A 39 -0.27 1.76 -16.48
N PHE A 40 -1.53 1.69 -16.04
CA PHE A 40 -2.33 0.48 -16.01
C PHE A 40 -3.57 0.66 -16.88
N THR A 41 -4.07 -0.42 -17.45
CA THR A 41 -5.42 -0.43 -18.02
C THR A 41 -6.42 -0.66 -16.89
N LEU A 42 -7.69 -0.29 -17.12
CA LEU A 42 -8.75 -0.54 -16.14
C LEU A 42 -8.84 -2.03 -15.76
N ALA A 43 -8.80 -2.92 -16.75
CA ALA A 43 -8.83 -4.37 -16.51
C ALA A 43 -7.66 -4.87 -15.63
N GLN A 44 -6.48 -4.25 -15.71
CA GLN A 44 -5.34 -4.59 -14.83
C GLN A 44 -5.56 -4.10 -13.41
N ILE A 45 -6.18 -2.93 -13.24
CA ILE A 45 -6.55 -2.42 -11.92
C ILE A 45 -7.60 -3.33 -11.27
N GLU A 46 -8.67 -3.66 -12.00
CA GLU A 46 -9.74 -4.56 -11.52
C GLU A 46 -9.18 -5.95 -11.12
N GLU A 47 -8.22 -6.49 -11.88
CA GLU A 47 -7.53 -7.73 -11.54
C GLU A 47 -6.74 -7.60 -10.23
N ILE A 48 -5.95 -6.53 -10.07
CA ILE A 48 -5.17 -6.28 -8.84
C ILE A 48 -6.10 -6.13 -7.64
N GLU A 49 -7.21 -5.40 -7.76
CA GLU A 49 -8.19 -5.21 -6.69
C GLU A 49 -8.82 -6.53 -6.26
N SER A 50 -9.32 -7.30 -7.23
CA SER A 50 -9.95 -8.60 -6.96
C SER A 50 -8.98 -9.57 -6.29
N VAL A 51 -7.74 -9.66 -6.78
CA VAL A 51 -6.72 -10.56 -6.21
C VAL A 51 -6.27 -10.09 -4.83
N THR A 52 -6.14 -8.78 -4.61
CA THR A 52 -5.78 -8.22 -3.30
C THR A 52 -6.86 -8.53 -2.25
N GLU A 53 -8.14 -8.40 -2.61
CA GLU A 53 -9.26 -8.75 -1.73
C GLU A 53 -9.26 -10.26 -1.40
N GLU A 54 -9.12 -11.13 -2.40
CA GLU A 54 -9.06 -12.58 -2.19
C GLU A 54 -7.89 -12.96 -1.26
N LEU A 55 -6.70 -12.43 -1.52
CA LEU A 55 -5.51 -12.67 -0.70
C LEU A 55 -5.69 -12.16 0.74
N HIS A 56 -6.34 -11.01 0.92
CA HIS A 56 -6.66 -10.49 2.26
C HIS A 56 -7.57 -11.46 3.02
N GLN A 57 -8.65 -11.93 2.40
CA GLN A 57 -9.55 -12.92 3.01
C GLN A 57 -8.82 -14.23 3.34
N MET A 58 -7.94 -14.70 2.45
CA MET A 58 -7.10 -15.88 2.73
C MET A 58 -6.18 -15.65 3.94
N CYS A 59 -5.60 -14.45 4.10
CA CYS A 59 -4.79 -14.13 5.29
C CYS A 59 -5.62 -14.19 6.57
N LEU A 60 -6.84 -13.65 6.56
CA LEU A 60 -7.75 -13.72 7.70
C LEU A 60 -8.13 -15.17 8.06
N GLN A 61 -8.35 -16.02 7.06
CA GLN A 61 -8.60 -17.45 7.27
C GLN A 61 -7.40 -18.18 7.87
N VAL A 62 -6.17 -17.78 7.53
CA VAL A 62 -4.96 -18.30 8.17
C VAL A 62 -4.91 -17.88 9.63
N VAL A 63 -5.22 -16.62 9.95
CA VAL A 63 -5.26 -16.12 11.34
C VAL A 63 -6.24 -16.96 12.17
N GLU A 64 -7.48 -17.16 11.70
CA GLU A 64 -8.49 -18.01 12.37
C GLU A 64 -7.94 -19.41 12.68
N LYS A 65 -7.30 -20.07 11.70
CA LYS A 65 -6.73 -21.41 11.89
C LYS A 65 -5.58 -21.41 12.90
N VAL A 66 -4.71 -20.41 12.87
CA VAL A 66 -3.55 -20.32 13.75
C VAL A 66 -3.99 -20.07 15.19
N VAL A 67 -4.87 -19.10 15.44
CA VAL A 67 -5.31 -18.77 16.80
C VAL A 67 -6.08 -19.91 17.47
N ALA A 68 -6.74 -20.77 16.69
CA ALA A 68 -7.44 -21.95 17.17
C ALA A 68 -6.53 -23.13 17.55
N SER A 69 -5.22 -23.09 17.26
CA SER A 69 -4.30 -24.21 17.46
C SER A 69 -3.03 -23.82 18.24
N ASP A 70 -2.86 -24.40 19.43
CA ASP A 70 -1.63 -24.24 20.24
C ASP A 70 -0.37 -24.64 19.45
N GLU A 71 -0.44 -25.71 18.64
CA GLU A 71 0.67 -26.17 17.80
C GLU A 71 1.06 -25.12 16.77
N LEU A 72 0.07 -24.52 16.09
CA LEU A 72 0.33 -23.49 15.10
C LEU A 72 0.80 -22.18 15.75
N MET A 73 0.21 -21.76 16.88
CA MET A 73 0.70 -20.61 17.65
C MET A 73 2.17 -20.77 18.04
N ALA A 74 2.58 -21.98 18.44
CA ALA A 74 3.98 -22.29 18.72
C ALA A 74 4.86 -22.27 17.46
N LYS A 75 4.38 -22.80 16.33
CA LYS A 75 5.09 -22.78 15.04
C LYS A 75 5.33 -21.37 14.51
N PHE A 76 4.37 -20.47 14.71
CA PHE A 76 4.48 -19.04 14.43
C PHE A 76 5.33 -18.28 15.46
N ARG A 77 5.89 -18.99 16.46
CA ARG A 77 6.77 -18.46 17.51
C ARG A 77 6.12 -17.33 18.33
N ILE A 78 4.80 -17.36 18.46
CA ILE A 78 4.08 -16.43 19.33
C ILE A 78 4.39 -16.82 20.79
N PRO A 79 4.83 -15.89 21.65
CA PRO A 79 5.15 -16.20 23.05
C PRO A 79 3.95 -16.77 23.80
N LYS A 80 4.11 -17.91 24.50
CA LYS A 80 2.98 -18.62 25.14
C LYS A 80 2.14 -17.76 26.10
N HIS A 81 2.78 -16.82 26.80
CA HIS A 81 2.09 -15.93 27.74
C HIS A 81 1.16 -14.90 27.07
N THR A 82 1.27 -14.67 25.75
CA THR A 82 0.41 -13.75 24.99
C THR A 82 -0.72 -14.44 24.24
N TRP A 83 -0.80 -15.78 24.26
CA TRP A 83 -1.73 -16.52 23.40
C TRP A 83 -3.19 -16.16 23.64
N GLU A 84 -3.62 -16.02 24.89
CA GLU A 84 -5.01 -15.64 25.18
C GLU A 84 -5.30 -14.20 24.75
N PHE A 85 -4.32 -13.29 24.83
CA PHE A 85 -4.47 -11.93 24.32
C PHE A 85 -4.71 -11.92 22.80
N VAL A 86 -3.89 -12.66 22.04
CA VAL A 86 -4.04 -12.78 20.58
C VAL A 86 -5.38 -13.43 20.20
N ARG A 87 -5.78 -14.50 20.90
CA ARG A 87 -7.09 -15.14 20.71
C ARG A 87 -8.25 -14.21 21.02
N SER A 88 -8.14 -13.47 22.11
CA SER A 88 -9.15 -12.52 22.53
C SER A 88 -9.30 -11.40 21.51
N SER A 89 -8.20 -10.81 21.02
CA SER A 89 -8.26 -9.75 20.01
C SER A 89 -8.97 -10.21 18.74
N TRP A 90 -8.72 -11.44 18.31
CA TRP A 90 -9.40 -12.03 17.16
C TRP A 90 -10.88 -12.28 17.42
N ARG A 91 -11.24 -12.95 18.52
CA ARG A 91 -12.64 -13.26 18.89
C ARG A 91 -13.51 -12.02 19.05
N THR A 92 -12.93 -10.92 19.54
CA THR A 92 -13.64 -9.66 19.73
C THR A 92 -13.60 -8.75 18.50
N ASN A 93 -13.05 -9.22 17.36
CA ASN A 93 -12.86 -8.42 16.14
C ASN A 93 -12.16 -7.09 16.43
N ALA A 94 -11.04 -7.13 17.17
CA ALA A 94 -10.24 -5.95 17.45
C ALA A 94 -9.90 -5.22 16.12
N PRO A 95 -10.10 -3.90 16.04
CA PRO A 95 -10.00 -3.20 14.78
C PRO A 95 -8.56 -3.20 14.26
N SER A 96 -8.42 -3.47 12.96
CA SER A 96 -7.24 -3.12 12.17
C SER A 96 -7.53 -1.87 11.34
N LEU A 97 -6.46 -1.14 11.01
CA LEU A 97 -6.56 0.08 10.21
C LEU A 97 -6.27 -0.21 8.73
N TYR A 98 -5.11 -0.79 8.43
CA TYR A 98 -4.68 -1.13 7.07
C TYR A 98 -3.59 -2.21 7.09
N SER A 99 -3.33 -2.79 5.92
CA SER A 99 -2.19 -3.69 5.66
C SER A 99 -1.61 -3.38 4.28
N ARG A 100 -0.32 -3.67 4.06
CA ARG A 100 0.32 -3.57 2.76
C ARG A 100 0.63 -4.97 2.22
N LEU A 101 0.07 -5.32 1.07
CA LEU A 101 0.42 -6.53 0.35
C LEU A 101 1.51 -6.24 -0.68
N ASP A 102 2.59 -6.99 -0.61
CA ASP A 102 3.68 -6.90 -1.57
C ASP A 102 3.44 -7.96 -2.65
N LEU A 103 3.20 -7.52 -3.89
CA LEU A 103 2.82 -8.38 -5.01
C LEU A 103 3.90 -8.38 -6.10
N ALA A 104 4.20 -9.56 -6.65
CA ALA A 104 4.87 -9.69 -7.93
C ALA A 104 3.84 -9.69 -9.06
N TYR A 105 3.90 -8.68 -9.92
CA TYR A 105 2.98 -8.51 -11.05
C TYR A 105 3.71 -7.95 -12.27
N ASP A 106 3.53 -8.57 -13.43
CA ASP A 106 4.15 -8.16 -14.70
C ASP A 106 3.17 -7.46 -15.66
N GLY A 107 1.88 -7.37 -15.30
CA GLY A 107 0.82 -6.82 -16.16
C GLY A 107 0.22 -7.80 -17.15
N VAL A 108 0.62 -9.08 -17.12
CA VAL A 108 0.17 -10.13 -18.04
C VAL A 108 -0.29 -11.39 -17.28
N ASN A 109 0.45 -11.79 -16.26
CA ASN A 109 0.16 -12.93 -15.40
C ASN A 109 -0.49 -12.47 -14.10
N PRO A 110 -1.37 -13.29 -13.48
CA PRO A 110 -2.02 -12.93 -12.23
C PRO A 110 -1.01 -12.57 -11.12
N PRO A 111 -1.28 -11.53 -10.31
CA PRO A 111 -0.41 -11.14 -9.20
C PRO A 111 -0.09 -12.30 -8.25
N LYS A 112 1.13 -12.33 -7.72
CA LYS A 112 1.56 -13.30 -6.71
C LYS A 112 1.95 -12.60 -5.42
N LEU A 113 1.38 -13.06 -4.31
CA LEU A 113 1.72 -12.55 -2.97
C LEU A 113 3.15 -12.93 -2.59
N LEU A 114 3.95 -11.93 -2.24
CA LEU A 114 5.28 -12.09 -1.65
C LEU A 114 5.20 -11.98 -0.12
N GLU A 115 4.51 -10.95 0.38
CA GLU A 115 4.41 -10.65 1.81
C GLU A 115 3.10 -9.91 2.15
N ASN A 116 2.60 -10.11 3.37
CA ASN A 116 1.54 -9.31 3.97
C ASN A 116 2.08 -8.56 5.19
N ASN A 117 2.30 -7.26 5.04
CA ASN A 117 2.75 -6.34 6.08
C ASN A 117 1.53 -5.76 6.81
N ALA A 118 1.04 -6.46 7.84
CA ALA A 118 -0.18 -6.10 8.56
C ALA A 118 0.03 -5.45 9.95
N ASP A 119 1.27 -5.35 10.43
CA ASP A 119 1.59 -4.80 11.76
C ASP A 119 2.09 -3.35 11.68
N THR A 120 3.20 -3.13 10.97
CA THR A 120 3.78 -1.78 10.75
C THR A 120 4.02 -1.49 9.27
N PRO A 121 2.97 -1.48 8.43
CA PRO A 121 3.12 -1.11 7.02
C PRO A 121 3.69 0.31 6.86
N THR A 122 4.59 0.48 5.89
CA THR A 122 5.17 1.78 5.50
C THR A 122 4.63 2.24 4.14
N SER A 123 5.03 3.43 3.69
CA SER A 123 4.68 4.04 2.39
C SER A 123 3.30 4.69 2.27
N LEU A 124 2.60 4.88 3.40
CA LEU A 124 1.26 5.47 3.42
C LEU A 124 1.26 6.94 2.98
N TYR A 125 2.21 7.74 3.44
CA TYR A 125 2.31 9.15 3.09
C TYR A 125 2.55 9.35 1.59
N GLU A 126 3.45 8.54 1.04
CA GLU A 126 3.84 8.57 -0.37
C GLU A 126 2.65 8.23 -1.26
N ALA A 127 1.99 7.09 -0.98
CA ALA A 127 0.89 6.60 -1.82
C ALA A 127 -0.40 7.41 -1.66
N ALA A 128 -0.74 7.82 -0.42
CA ALA A 128 -2.00 8.49 -0.14
C ALA A 128 -1.98 9.98 -0.47
N PHE A 129 -0.83 10.66 -0.33
CA PHE A 129 -0.76 12.12 -0.40
C PHE A 129 0.22 12.61 -1.48
N PHE A 130 1.49 12.22 -1.41
CA PHE A 130 2.51 12.83 -2.28
C PHE A 130 2.36 12.43 -3.75
N GLN A 131 1.93 11.19 -4.01
CA GLN A 131 1.59 10.71 -5.35
C GLN A 131 0.44 11.52 -5.99
N TRP A 132 -0.57 11.92 -5.21
CA TRP A 132 -1.66 12.75 -5.70
C TRP A 132 -1.18 14.14 -6.13
N ILE A 133 -0.35 14.79 -5.30
CA ILE A 133 0.26 16.09 -5.65
C ILE A 133 1.08 15.97 -6.94
N TRP A 134 1.83 14.87 -7.09
CA TRP A 134 2.59 14.61 -8.32
C TRP A 134 1.68 14.50 -9.55
N LEU A 135 0.57 13.76 -9.45
CA LEU A 135 -0.40 13.59 -10.52
C LEU A 135 -1.01 14.95 -10.92
N GLU A 136 -1.54 15.70 -9.96
CA GLU A 136 -2.16 17.00 -10.17
C GLU A 136 -1.20 18.01 -10.80
N ASP A 137 0.02 18.12 -10.28
CA ASP A 137 1.02 19.05 -10.83
C ASP A 137 1.41 18.70 -12.27
N GLN A 138 1.55 17.41 -12.58
CA GLN A 138 1.91 16.98 -13.94
C GLN A 138 0.74 17.17 -14.92
N ILE A 139 -0.51 17.01 -14.48
CA ILE A 139 -1.69 17.39 -15.28
C ILE A 139 -1.70 18.91 -15.52
N ASN A 140 -1.55 19.71 -14.46
CA ASN A 140 -1.54 21.17 -14.55
C ASN A 140 -0.40 21.71 -15.43
N ALA A 141 0.74 21.03 -15.45
CA ALA A 141 1.87 21.33 -16.32
C ALA A 141 1.69 20.84 -17.78
N GLY A 142 0.56 20.21 -18.10
CA GLY A 142 0.26 19.64 -19.42
C GLY A 142 1.16 18.46 -19.80
N LYS A 143 1.71 17.75 -18.81
CA LYS A 143 2.59 16.58 -18.99
C LYS A 143 1.82 15.25 -18.97
N LEU A 144 0.64 15.24 -18.36
CA LEU A 144 -0.27 14.10 -18.35
C LEU A 144 -1.61 14.46 -19.02
N ASP A 145 -2.36 13.43 -19.38
CA ASP A 145 -3.73 13.59 -19.87
C ASP A 145 -4.60 14.25 -18.78
N PRO A 146 -5.44 15.24 -19.09
CA PRO A 146 -6.38 15.82 -18.11
C PRO A 146 -7.37 14.83 -17.49
N GLN A 147 -7.54 13.65 -18.10
CA GLN A 147 -8.36 12.55 -17.57
C GLN A 147 -7.53 11.46 -16.88
N ALA A 148 -6.22 11.66 -16.70
CA ALA A 148 -5.39 10.73 -15.94
C ALA A 148 -5.84 10.74 -14.46
N ASP A 149 -5.80 9.56 -13.84
CA ASP A 149 -6.19 9.36 -12.45
C ASP A 149 -5.24 8.36 -11.77
N GLN A 150 -5.24 8.35 -10.44
CA GLN A 150 -4.64 7.28 -9.64
C GLN A 150 -5.71 6.29 -9.20
N TYR A 151 -5.38 4.99 -9.16
CA TYR A 151 -6.37 3.98 -8.78
C TYR A 151 -6.71 3.99 -7.28
N ASN A 152 -5.81 4.49 -6.43
CA ASN A 152 -5.96 4.35 -4.98
C ASN A 152 -6.75 5.51 -4.37
N SER A 153 -7.60 5.20 -3.39
CA SER A 153 -8.39 6.14 -2.58
C SER A 153 -7.97 6.09 -1.10
N LEU A 154 -6.67 5.89 -0.86
CA LEU A 154 -6.15 5.63 0.49
C LEU A 154 -6.42 6.79 1.44
N GLN A 155 -6.21 8.02 0.99
CA GLN A 155 -6.40 9.21 1.82
C GLN A 155 -7.86 9.35 2.26
N GLU A 156 -8.79 9.26 1.31
CA GLU A 156 -10.23 9.38 1.56
C GLU A 156 -10.70 8.27 2.51
N LYS A 157 -10.31 7.01 2.25
CA LYS A 157 -10.68 5.87 3.09
C LYS A 157 -10.11 5.97 4.51
N LEU A 158 -8.91 6.51 4.68
CA LEU A 158 -8.33 6.73 6.01
C LEU A 158 -9.06 7.83 6.75
N ILE A 159 -9.36 8.95 6.10
CA ILE A 159 -10.13 10.05 6.72
C ILE A 159 -11.49 9.55 7.17
N GLU A 160 -12.21 8.83 6.30
CA GLU A 160 -13.51 8.23 6.63
C GLU A 160 -13.41 7.28 7.82
N ARG A 161 -12.39 6.40 7.82
CA ARG A 161 -12.17 5.43 8.89
C ARG A 161 -11.86 6.04 10.26
N PHE A 162 -11.22 7.21 10.30
CA PHE A 162 -10.94 7.93 11.55
C PHE A 162 -12.09 8.84 12.00
N ALA A 163 -13.01 9.19 11.09
CA ALA A 163 -14.19 9.98 11.42
C ALA A 163 -15.32 9.17 12.07
N SER A 164 -15.30 7.84 11.92
CA SER A 164 -16.24 6.88 12.52
C SER A 164 -15.79 6.38 13.89
#